data_AF-A0A9E3EPB6-F1
#
_entry.id   AF-A0A9E3EPB6-F1
#
_cell.length_a   1.000
_cell.length_b   1.000
_cell.length_c   1.000
_cell.angle_alpha   90.00
_cell.angle_beta   90.00
_cell.angle_gamma   90.00
#
_symmetry.space_group_name_H-M   'P 1'
#
loop_
_entity.id
_entity.type
_entity.pdbx_description
1 polymer ?
#
loop_
_entity_poly.entity_id
_entity_poly.type
_entity_poly.pdbx_seq_one_letter_code
_entity_poly.pdbx_strand_id
1 'polypeptide(L)'
;MGFDQYHEPANELSPETRTFARMIASLTEEAEAIGWYEQRLAIEPDAQARAIMANAQQEEFKHFGMDLEFLLRRKPKWRTALQNILFK
;
A
#
# COMPACT_ATOMS: atom_id res chain seq x y z
N MET A 1 -11.49 -12.18 11.39
CA MET A 1 -11.48 -10.94 12.18
C MET A 1 -11.67 -9.81 11.20
N GLY A 2 -12.80 -9.11 11.24
CA GLY A 2 -13.04 -8.00 10.32
C GLY A 2 -12.05 -6.88 10.63
N PHE A 3 -11.36 -6.38 9.62
CA PHE A 3 -10.63 -5.13 9.75
C PHE A 3 -11.67 -4.04 9.98
N ASP A 4 -11.81 -3.56 11.22
CA ASP A 4 -12.47 -2.29 11.46
C ASP A 4 -11.58 -1.23 10.81
N GLN A 5 -11.88 -0.92 9.53
CA GLN A 5 -11.16 0.03 8.68
C GLN A 5 -11.05 1.43 9.30
N TYR A 6 -11.87 1.71 10.33
CA TYR A 6 -11.91 2.98 11.03
C TYR A 6 -11.70 2.75 12.53
N HIS A 7 -10.88 3.60 13.14
CA HIS A 7 -10.73 3.67 14.59
C HIS A 7 -11.80 4.54 15.27
N GLU A 8 -12.60 5.24 14.48
CA GLU A 8 -13.67 6.14 14.94
C GLU A 8 -14.98 5.77 14.22
N PRO A 9 -16.16 6.10 14.77
CA PRO A 9 -17.44 5.81 14.14
C PRO A 9 -17.52 6.35 12.70
N ALA A 10 -17.76 5.46 11.73
CA ALA A 10 -17.68 5.80 10.32
C ALA A 10 -18.69 6.89 9.89
N ASN A 11 -19.81 7.02 10.61
CA ASN A 11 -20.83 8.04 10.40
C ASN A 11 -20.40 9.45 10.89
N GLU A 12 -19.37 9.54 11.73
CA GLU A 12 -18.80 10.81 12.20
C GLU A 12 -17.65 11.29 11.30
N LEU A 13 -17.16 10.44 10.40
CA LEU A 13 -16.08 10.77 9.48
C LEU A 13 -16.62 11.39 8.18
N SER A 14 -15.94 12.46 7.73
CA SER A 14 -16.26 13.08 6.44
C SER A 14 -16.04 12.12 5.26
N PRO A 15 -16.74 12.29 4.12
CA PRO A 15 -16.49 11.49 2.92
C PRO A 15 -15.03 11.49 2.45
N GLU A 16 -14.34 12.63 2.58
CA GLU A 16 -12.92 12.78 2.25
C GLU A 16 -12.04 11.98 3.20
N THR A 17 -12.34 12.01 4.50
CA THR A 17 -11.60 11.26 5.53
C THR A 17 -11.77 9.76 5.32
N ARG A 18 -12.98 9.31 5.01
CA ARG A 18 -13.23 7.90 4.68
C ARG A 18 -12.52 7.46 3.39
N THR A 19 -12.46 8.33 2.39
CA THR A 19 -11.68 8.07 1.17
C THR A 19 -10.19 8.00 1.46
N PHE A 20 -9.67 8.90 2.30
CA PHE A 20 -8.28 8.84 2.74
C PHE A 20 -7.97 7.53 3.49
N ALA A 21 -8.83 7.13 4.44
CA ALA A 21 -8.67 5.88 5.18
C ALA A 21 -8.67 4.65 4.25
N ARG A 22 -9.55 4.61 3.24
CA ARG A 22 -9.55 3.54 2.22
C ARG A 22 -8.20 3.45 1.49
N MET A 23 -7.68 4.58 1.01
CA MET A 23 -6.41 4.59 0.28
C MET A 23 -5.21 4.27 1.17
N ILE A 24 -5.25 4.62 2.46
CA ILE A 24 -4.21 4.22 3.42
C ILE A 24 -4.25 2.72 3.69
N ALA A 25 -5.46 2.15 3.83
CA ALA A 25 -5.61 0.71 4.00
C ALA A 25 -5.05 -0.05 2.78
N SER A 26 -5.41 0.36 1.55
CA SER A 26 -4.86 -0.23 0.33
C SER A 26 -3.34 -0.12 0.27
N LEU A 27 -2.76 1.08 0.48
CA LEU A 27 -1.31 1.26 0.54
C LEU A 27 -0.63 0.32 1.56
N THR A 28 -1.27 0.10 2.71
CA THR A 28 -0.77 -0.79 3.78
C THR A 28 -0.83 -2.25 3.33
N GLU A 29 -1.94 -2.69 2.75
CA GLU A 29 -2.12 -4.03 2.20
C GLU A 29 -1.07 -4.34 1.13
N GLU A 30 -0.79 -3.39 0.22
CA GLU A 30 0.25 -3.56 -0.80
C GLU A 30 1.65 -3.70 -0.18
N ALA A 31 1.98 -2.89 0.84
CA ALA A 31 3.25 -2.99 1.55
C ALA A 31 3.40 -4.33 2.29
N GLU A 32 2.33 -4.83 2.90
CA GLU A 32 2.30 -6.15 3.53
C GLU A 32 2.49 -7.27 2.50
N ALA A 33 1.78 -7.20 1.38
CA ALA A 33 1.89 -8.17 0.30
C ALA A 33 3.31 -8.23 -0.28
N ILE A 34 3.94 -7.07 -0.54
CA ILE A 34 5.34 -6.96 -0.94
C ILE A 34 6.24 -7.68 0.07
N GLY A 35 6.08 -7.36 1.36
CA GLY A 35 6.88 -7.94 2.43
C GLY A 35 6.70 -9.46 2.58
N TRP A 36 5.49 -9.97 2.35
CA TRP A 36 5.22 -11.41 2.36
C TRP A 36 5.85 -12.12 1.17
N TYR A 37 5.74 -11.55 -0.04
CA TYR A 37 6.38 -12.13 -1.22
C TYR A 37 7.90 -12.12 -1.08
N GLU A 38 8.49 -11.07 -0.52
CA GLU A 38 9.94 -11.00 -0.28
C GLU A 38 10.41 -12.20 0.55
N GLN A 39 9.70 -12.50 1.65
CA GLN A 39 10.01 -13.62 2.53
C GLN A 39 9.82 -14.97 1.82
N ARG A 40 8.74 -15.14 1.06
CA ARG A 40 8.44 -16.39 0.34
C ARG A 40 9.48 -16.65 -0.75
N LEU A 41 9.81 -15.63 -1.54
CA LEU A 41 10.81 -15.72 -2.61
C LEU A 41 12.20 -16.11 -2.10
N ALA A 42 12.55 -15.69 -0.88
CA ALA A 42 13.83 -16.01 -0.26
C ALA A 42 14.02 -17.52 0.03
N ILE A 43 12.95 -18.29 0.19
CA ILE A 43 13.02 -19.70 0.62
C ILE A 43 12.31 -20.68 -0.32
N GLU A 44 11.51 -20.23 -1.27
CA GLU A 44 10.71 -21.10 -2.12
C GLU A 44 11.59 -21.97 -3.04
N PRO A 45 11.56 -23.30 -2.94
CA PRO A 45 12.36 -24.18 -3.80
C PRO A 45 11.80 -24.37 -5.20
N ASP A 46 10.48 -24.28 -5.40
CA ASP A 46 9.84 -24.53 -6.70
C ASP A 46 9.98 -23.33 -7.65
N ALA A 47 10.54 -23.58 -8.84
CA ALA A 47 10.84 -22.52 -9.80
C ALA A 47 9.58 -21.88 -10.41
N GLN A 48 8.50 -22.64 -10.55
CA GLN A 48 7.25 -22.13 -11.10
C GLN A 48 6.53 -21.26 -10.06
N ALA A 49 6.48 -21.70 -8.80
CA ALA A 49 5.94 -20.92 -7.70
C ALA A 49 6.71 -19.60 -7.50
N ARG A 50 8.06 -19.64 -7.52
CA ARG A 50 8.89 -18.43 -7.48
C ARG A 50 8.55 -17.45 -8.59
N ALA A 51 8.41 -17.93 -9.84
CA ALA A 51 8.11 -17.06 -10.98
C ALA A 51 6.73 -16.37 -10.83
N ILE A 52 5.73 -17.10 -10.35
CA ILE A 52 4.39 -16.55 -10.09
C ILE A 52 4.46 -15.48 -8.98
N MET A 53 5.12 -15.77 -7.87
CA MET A 53 5.25 -14.84 -6.74
C MET A 53 6.04 -13.58 -7.10
N ALA A 54 7.12 -13.71 -7.87
CA ALA A 54 7.91 -12.58 -8.34
C ALA A 54 7.10 -11.66 -9.25
N ASN A 55 6.29 -12.25 -10.15
CA ASN A 55 5.40 -11.46 -11.00
C ASN A 55 4.30 -10.76 -10.19
N ALA A 56 3.73 -11.45 -9.20
CA ALA A 56 2.73 -10.84 -8.32
C ALA A 56 3.32 -9.68 -7.52
N GLN A 57 4.47 -9.87 -6.86
CA GLN A 57 5.17 -8.84 -6.11
C GLN A 57 5.48 -7.59 -6.96
N GLN A 58 5.86 -7.80 -8.22
CA GLN A 58 6.14 -6.71 -9.15
C GLN A 58 4.92 -5.81 -9.41
N GLU A 59 3.72 -6.39 -9.49
CA GLU A 59 2.48 -5.60 -9.62
C GLU A 59 2.14 -4.89 -8.30
N GLU A 60 2.40 -5.48 -7.12
CA GLU A 60 2.13 -4.81 -5.85
C GLU A 60 2.99 -3.55 -5.65
N PHE A 61 4.25 -3.53 -6.14
CA PHE A 61 5.05 -2.29 -6.15
C PHE A 61 4.39 -1.17 -6.95
N LYS A 62 3.73 -1.52 -8.05
CA LYS A 62 3.00 -0.56 -8.89
C LYS A 62 1.71 -0.12 -8.21
N HIS A 63 0.95 -1.03 -7.60
CA HIS A 63 -0.24 -0.68 -6.81
C HIS A 63 0.12 0.26 -5.65
N PHE A 64 1.16 -0.07 -4.88
CA PHE A 64 1.71 0.79 -3.83
C PHE A 64 2.05 2.19 -4.36
N GLY A 65 2.75 2.25 -5.50
CA GLY A 65 3.11 3.51 -6.14
C GLY A 65 1.89 4.34 -6.54
N MET A 66 0.85 3.71 -7.10
CA MET A 66 -0.40 4.36 -7.50
C MET A 66 -1.16 4.94 -6.29
N ASP A 67 -1.25 4.18 -5.20
CA ASP A 67 -1.93 4.62 -3.99
C ASP A 67 -1.18 5.78 -3.31
N LEU A 68 0.14 5.68 -3.21
CA LEU A 68 0.99 6.75 -2.67
C LEU A 68 0.83 8.03 -3.50
N GLU A 69 0.86 7.91 -4.82
CA GLU A 69 0.69 9.03 -5.74
C GLU A 69 -0.65 9.78 -5.50
N PHE A 70 -1.74 9.02 -5.36
CA PHE A 70 -3.05 9.59 -5.05
C PHE A 70 -3.02 10.35 -3.71
N LEU A 71 -2.45 9.76 -2.67
CA LEU A 71 -2.33 10.39 -1.34
C LEU A 71 -1.51 11.69 -1.40
N LEU A 72 -0.43 11.71 -2.19
CA LEU A 72 0.39 12.90 -2.43
C LEU A 72 -0.37 14.02 -3.16
N ARG A 73 -1.33 13.69 -4.04
CA ARG A 73 -2.22 14.70 -4.67
C ARG A 73 -3.25 15.25 -3.71
N ARG A 74 -3.77 14.43 -2.79
CA ARG A 74 -4.86 14.81 -1.89
C ARG A 74 -4.42 15.51 -0.61
N LYS A 75 -3.20 15.27 -0.13
CA LYS A 75 -2.68 15.84 1.13
C LYS A 75 -1.41 16.66 0.89
N PRO A 76 -1.49 18.01 0.79
CA PRO A 76 -0.32 18.84 0.52
C PRO A 76 0.87 18.63 1.47
N LYS A 77 0.60 18.37 2.76
CA LYS A 77 1.65 18.08 3.75
C LYS A 77 2.50 16.85 3.39
N TRP A 78 1.88 15.78 2.86
CA TRP A 78 2.61 14.59 2.42
C TRP A 78 3.53 14.91 1.24
N ARG A 79 3.02 15.66 0.25
CA ARG A 79 3.79 16.09 -0.91
C ARG A 79 5.02 16.90 -0.50
N THR A 80 4.85 17.90 0.38
CA THR A 80 5.96 18.73 0.86
C THR A 80 7.02 17.91 1.59
N ALA A 81 6.61 16.97 2.45
CA ALA A 81 7.55 16.11 3.15
C ALA A 81 8.35 15.21 2.19
N LEU A 82 7.64 14.52 1.28
CA LEU A 82 8.25 13.51 0.41
C LEU A 82 9.09 14.09 -0.74
N GLN A 83 8.83 15.32 -1.20
CA GLN A 83 9.70 16.01 -2.17
C GLN A 83 11.15 16.21 -1.67
N ASN A 84 11.35 16.24 -0.35
CA ASN A 84 12.67 16.37 0.24
C ASN A 84 13.38 15.02 0.45
N ILE A 85 12.69 13.91 0.24
CA ILE A 85 13.17 12.55 0.54
C ILE A 85 13.31 11.71 -0.74
N LEU A 86 12.30 11.74 -1.61
CA LEU A 86 12.25 10.88 -2.79
C LEU A 86 13.18 11.37 -3.90
N PHE A 87 13.84 10.42 -4.57
CA PHE A 87 14.66 10.63 -5.77
C PHE A 87 15.80 11.65 -5.60
N LYS A 88 16.36 11.71 -4.39
CA LYS A 88 17.61 12.43 -4.10
C LYS A 88 18.83 11.64 -4.55
#